data_AF-A0A0A2LI65-F1
#
_entry.id   AF-A0A0A2LI65-F1
#
_cell.length_a   1.000
_cell.length_b   1.000
_cell.length_c   1.000
_cell.angle_alpha   90.00
_cell.angle_beta   90.00
_cell.angle_gamma   90.00
#
_symmetry.space_group_name_H-M   'P 1'
#
loop_
_entity.id
_entity.type
_entity.pdbx_description
1 polymer ?
#
loop_
_entity_poly.entity_id
_entity_poly.type
_entity_poly.pdbx_seq_one_letter_code
_entity_poly.pdbx_strand_id
1 'polypeptide(L)'
;MTERKKFLNAKDFQDGLVALDREMGQNIWLTAFAPIRLITAGGFLAVSYLKNRDSTGDVDYLIDPEFAADKDIQNALHSTIRTVARQLQYDDDWINEAMAIFVTPKARQTLFELAEKQGIMLFKGENLEILAAPIEWALERKLRRIYAADRDRKAEMDISDAIAFLKHLREHNNGPLDSETVRTMNMNGFDVIPDHRTMQKMADAYRREHNEEIFK
;
A
#
# COMPACT_ATOMS: atom_id res chain seq x y z
N MET A 1 -14.98 26.39 11.73
CA MET A 1 -14.15 25.52 10.88
C MET A 1 -14.45 24.09 11.31
N THR A 2 -15.03 23.28 10.42
CA THR A 2 -15.26 21.85 10.66
C THR A 2 -13.91 21.14 10.73
N GLU A 3 -13.72 20.24 11.69
CA GLU A 3 -12.48 19.48 11.83
C GLU A 3 -12.33 18.49 10.66
N ARG A 4 -11.16 18.49 10.01
CA ARG A 4 -10.87 17.55 8.92
C ARG A 4 -10.76 16.12 9.46
N LYS A 5 -11.26 15.15 8.71
CA LYS A 5 -11.09 13.73 9.05
C LYS A 5 -9.62 13.32 8.90
N LYS A 6 -9.03 12.81 10.00
CA LYS A 6 -7.65 12.32 10.06
C LYS A 6 -7.49 10.84 9.75
N PHE A 7 -8.57 10.07 9.93
CA PHE A 7 -8.59 8.63 9.65
C PHE A 7 -9.79 8.34 8.75
N LEU A 8 -9.56 7.53 7.73
CA LEU A 8 -10.50 7.16 6.69
C LEU A 8 -10.74 5.65 6.77
N ASN A 9 -12.00 5.24 6.83
CA ASN A 9 -12.39 3.84 6.72
C ASN A 9 -12.62 3.45 5.24
N ALA A 10 -12.97 2.19 4.99
CA ALA A 10 -13.21 1.69 3.63
C ALA A 10 -14.27 2.49 2.85
N LYS A 11 -15.33 2.98 3.54
CA LYS A 11 -16.36 3.81 2.90
C LYS A 11 -15.82 5.19 2.57
N ASP A 12 -15.09 5.83 3.49
CA ASP A 12 -14.47 7.13 3.23
C ASP A 12 -13.53 7.06 2.03
N PHE A 13 -12.71 6.01 1.92
CA PHE A 13 -11.87 5.81 0.74
C PHE A 13 -12.68 5.58 -0.54
N GLN A 14 -13.73 4.77 -0.50
CA GLN A 14 -14.57 4.55 -1.67
C GLN A 14 -15.22 5.86 -2.15
N ASP A 15 -15.80 6.65 -1.24
CA ASP A 15 -16.41 7.93 -1.56
C ASP A 15 -15.35 8.91 -2.11
N GLY A 16 -14.18 8.97 -1.47
CA GLY A 16 -13.04 9.80 -1.88
C GLY A 16 -12.52 9.45 -3.26
N LEU A 17 -12.32 8.17 -3.56
CA LEU A 17 -11.79 7.70 -4.84
C LEU A 17 -12.80 7.90 -5.98
N VAL A 18 -14.10 7.73 -5.73
CA VAL A 18 -15.14 8.07 -6.71
C VAL A 18 -15.18 9.57 -6.99
N ALA A 19 -15.05 10.41 -5.97
CA ALA A 19 -14.97 11.85 -6.16
C ALA A 19 -13.69 12.26 -6.91
N LEU A 20 -12.57 11.62 -6.59
CA LEU A 20 -11.29 11.84 -7.26
C LEU A 20 -11.34 11.46 -8.74
N ASP A 21 -11.84 10.27 -9.06
CA ASP A 21 -12.01 9.80 -10.44
C ASP A 21 -12.84 10.77 -11.28
N ARG A 22 -13.94 11.30 -10.71
CA ARG A 22 -14.78 12.31 -11.37
C ARG A 22 -14.05 13.64 -11.57
N GLU A 23 -13.35 14.13 -10.56
CA GLU A 23 -12.62 15.40 -10.63
C GLU A 23 -11.44 15.30 -11.63
N MET A 24 -10.79 14.14 -11.72
CA MET A 24 -9.77 13.86 -12.73
C MET A 24 -10.35 13.96 -14.15
N GLY A 25 -11.58 13.52 -14.35
CA GLY A 25 -12.34 13.66 -15.59
C GLY A 25 -12.58 15.10 -16.07
N GLN A 26 -12.34 16.11 -15.22
CA GLN A 26 -12.43 17.53 -15.57
C GLN A 26 -11.07 18.15 -15.93
N ASN A 27 -9.97 17.41 -15.76
CA ASN A 27 -8.62 17.89 -15.99
C ASN A 27 -8.07 17.35 -17.32
N ILE A 28 -7.78 18.25 -18.28
CA ILE A 28 -7.30 17.86 -19.61
C ILE A 28 -5.98 17.09 -19.58
N TRP A 29 -5.10 17.40 -18.62
CA TRP A 29 -3.81 16.72 -18.46
C TRP A 29 -3.97 15.29 -17.97
N LEU A 30 -5.03 14.97 -17.22
CA LEU A 30 -5.26 13.63 -16.68
C LEU A 30 -6.11 12.79 -17.64
N THR A 31 -7.15 13.40 -18.23
CA THR A 31 -8.04 12.72 -19.19
C THR A 31 -7.32 12.29 -20.47
N ALA A 32 -6.29 13.03 -20.91
CA ALA A 32 -5.50 12.66 -22.09
C ALA A 32 -4.75 11.32 -21.94
N PHE A 33 -4.47 10.90 -20.71
CA PHE A 33 -3.74 9.67 -20.38
C PHE A 33 -4.55 8.72 -19.48
N ALA A 34 -5.87 8.93 -19.41
CA ALA A 34 -6.74 8.12 -18.59
C ALA A 34 -6.83 6.67 -19.13
N PRO A 35 -6.90 5.65 -18.24
CA PRO A 35 -6.81 5.80 -16.79
C PRO A 35 -5.36 5.99 -16.31
N ILE A 36 -5.16 6.92 -15.37
CA ILE A 36 -3.89 7.01 -14.62
C ILE A 36 -3.85 5.85 -13.63
N ARG A 37 -2.74 5.10 -13.64
CA ARG A 37 -2.59 3.88 -12.85
C ARG A 37 -1.67 4.14 -11.66
N LEU A 38 -2.16 3.75 -10.49
CA LEU A 38 -1.41 3.80 -9.24
C LEU A 38 -1.26 2.39 -8.68
N ILE A 39 -0.14 2.14 -7.99
CA ILE A 39 -0.03 1.01 -7.07
C ILE A 39 0.13 1.52 -5.65
N THR A 40 -0.43 0.80 -4.69
CA THR A 40 -0.41 1.19 -3.28
C THR A 40 -0.03 0.02 -2.38
N ALA A 41 0.59 0.32 -1.25
CA ALA A 41 0.81 -0.63 -0.17
C ALA A 41 0.56 0.06 1.17
N GLY A 42 0.30 -0.72 2.21
CA GLY A 42 0.18 -0.22 3.57
C GLY A 42 -1.26 -0.05 4.04
N GLY A 43 -1.56 1.07 4.69
CA GLY A 43 -2.80 1.27 5.45
C GLY A 43 -4.06 1.10 4.61
N PHE A 44 -4.10 1.71 3.43
CA PHE A 44 -5.25 1.58 2.52
C PHE A 44 -5.50 0.13 2.09
N LEU A 45 -4.43 -0.63 1.78
CA LEU A 45 -4.54 -2.06 1.45
C LEU A 45 -5.05 -2.88 2.65
N ALA A 46 -4.58 -2.55 3.87
CA ALA A 46 -5.02 -3.18 5.12
C ALA A 46 -6.51 -2.94 5.41
N VAL A 47 -7.02 -1.75 5.10
CA VAL A 47 -8.44 -1.38 5.29
C VAL A 47 -9.33 -1.97 4.18
N SER A 48 -8.95 -1.76 2.92
CA SER A 48 -9.85 -2.00 1.78
C SER A 48 -9.84 -3.44 1.26
N TYR A 49 -8.74 -4.17 1.45
CA TYR A 49 -8.59 -5.52 0.91
C TYR A 49 -8.41 -6.58 2.00
N LEU A 50 -7.41 -6.42 2.87
CA LEU A 50 -7.10 -7.41 3.91
C LEU A 50 -8.11 -7.37 5.08
N LYS A 51 -8.76 -6.21 5.27
CA LYS A 51 -9.77 -5.97 6.31
C LYS A 51 -9.25 -6.26 7.72
N ASN A 52 -7.95 -6.05 7.97
CA ASN A 52 -7.32 -6.19 9.28
C ASN A 52 -7.30 -4.86 10.06
N ARG A 53 -7.81 -3.77 9.47
CA ARG A 53 -7.96 -2.45 10.10
C ARG A 53 -9.30 -1.83 9.75
N ASP A 54 -9.87 -1.07 10.70
CA ASP A 54 -11.10 -0.31 10.47
C ASP A 54 -10.84 1.01 9.72
N SER A 55 -9.67 1.62 9.93
CA SER A 55 -9.28 2.89 9.30
C SER A 55 -7.78 3.09 9.22
N THR A 56 -7.35 4.02 8.36
CA THR A 56 -5.96 4.48 8.27
C THR A 56 -5.91 5.96 7.85
N GLY A 57 -4.73 6.58 7.83
CA GLY A 57 -4.61 8.02 7.57
C GLY A 57 -4.79 8.38 6.10
N ASP A 58 -4.11 7.65 5.23
CA ASP A 58 -3.89 8.03 3.83
C ASP A 58 -3.70 6.81 2.90
N VAL A 59 -3.64 7.09 1.61
CA VAL A 59 -3.17 6.19 0.55
C VAL A 59 -1.77 6.63 0.13
N ASP A 60 -0.75 5.91 0.56
CA ASP A 60 0.57 6.00 -0.06
C ASP A 60 0.52 5.31 -1.43
N TYR A 61 0.98 5.95 -2.50
CA TYR A 61 1.02 5.36 -3.83
C TYR A 61 2.39 5.47 -4.52
N LEU A 62 2.53 4.72 -5.61
CA LEU A 62 3.48 4.97 -6.71
C LEU A 62 2.66 5.13 -7.98
N ILE A 63 2.88 6.22 -8.72
CA ILE A 63 2.27 6.41 -10.04
C ILE A 63 3.04 5.62 -11.09
N ASP A 64 2.35 5.28 -12.17
CA ASP A 64 2.90 4.62 -13.35
C ASP A 64 4.30 5.15 -13.67
N PRO A 65 5.30 4.26 -13.91
CA PRO A 65 6.66 4.65 -14.24
C PRO A 65 6.76 5.68 -15.35
N GLU A 66 5.85 5.66 -16.34
CA GLU A 66 5.81 6.62 -17.44
C GLU A 66 5.62 8.07 -16.93
N PHE A 67 4.79 8.26 -15.91
CA PHE A 67 4.43 9.58 -15.38
C PHE A 67 5.20 9.97 -14.12
N ALA A 68 6.07 9.09 -13.61
CA ALA A 68 6.83 9.30 -12.38
C ALA A 68 7.65 10.61 -12.39
N ALA A 69 8.18 11.00 -13.55
CA ALA A 69 8.98 12.22 -13.74
C ALA A 69 8.23 13.33 -14.49
N ASP A 70 6.97 13.10 -14.90
CA ASP A 70 6.16 14.07 -15.62
C ASP A 70 5.55 15.07 -14.64
N LYS A 71 6.08 16.29 -14.62
CA LYS A 71 5.65 17.32 -13.68
C LYS A 71 4.24 17.83 -13.97
N ASP A 72 3.79 17.82 -15.22
CA ASP A 72 2.48 18.34 -15.58
C ASP A 72 1.39 17.38 -15.08
N ILE A 73 1.59 16.08 -15.28
CA ILE A 73 0.69 15.03 -14.76
C ILE A 73 0.74 14.99 -13.23
N GLN A 74 1.92 15.02 -12.62
CA GLN A 74 2.08 15.02 -11.16
C GLN A 74 1.39 16.23 -10.50
N ASN A 75 1.60 17.43 -11.05
CA ASN A 75 0.97 18.65 -10.53
C ASN A 75 -0.55 18.63 -10.73
N ALA A 76 -1.01 18.15 -11.90
CA ALA A 76 -2.44 17.99 -12.17
C ALA A 76 -3.08 17.04 -11.15
N LEU A 77 -2.49 15.85 -10.95
CA LEU A 77 -2.98 14.85 -10.00
C LEU A 77 -3.00 15.40 -8.56
N HIS A 78 -1.91 15.99 -8.09
CA HIS A 78 -1.83 16.61 -6.76
C HIS A 78 -2.87 17.72 -6.57
N SER A 79 -3.10 18.56 -7.59
CA SER A 79 -4.11 19.62 -7.52
C SER A 79 -5.52 19.06 -7.38
N THR A 80 -5.84 18.01 -8.15
CA THR A 80 -7.14 17.32 -8.12
C THR A 80 -7.35 16.60 -6.78
N ILE A 81 -6.34 15.92 -6.24
CA ILE A 81 -6.38 15.30 -4.90
C ILE A 81 -6.74 16.33 -3.82
N ARG A 82 -6.09 17.50 -3.83
CA ARG A 82 -6.36 18.57 -2.85
C ARG A 82 -7.75 19.19 -3.01
N THR A 83 -8.23 19.33 -4.24
CA THR A 83 -9.60 19.79 -4.50
C THR A 83 -10.62 18.85 -3.84
N VAL A 84 -10.48 17.55 -4.07
CA VAL A 84 -11.37 16.52 -3.49
C VAL A 84 -11.24 16.47 -1.97
N ALA A 85 -10.01 16.56 -1.45
CA ALA A 85 -9.76 16.61 -0.01
C ALA A 85 -10.55 17.73 0.67
N ARG A 86 -10.55 18.92 0.06
CA ARG A 86 -11.30 20.09 0.58
C ARG A 86 -12.81 19.91 0.47
N GLN A 87 -13.29 19.35 -0.63
CA GLN A 87 -14.72 19.06 -0.83
C GLN A 87 -15.24 18.07 0.22
N LEU A 88 -14.45 17.05 0.56
CA LEU A 88 -14.82 15.99 1.51
C LEU A 88 -14.34 16.21 2.95
N GLN A 89 -13.66 17.32 3.20
CA GLN A 89 -13.04 17.67 4.50
C GLN A 89 -12.05 16.61 5.00
N TYR A 90 -11.23 16.06 4.10
CA TYR A 90 -10.12 15.16 4.41
C TYR A 90 -8.82 15.94 4.62
N ASP A 91 -7.78 15.25 5.07
CA ASP A 91 -6.42 15.79 5.02
C ASP A 91 -6.01 16.09 3.56
N ASP A 92 -5.27 17.18 3.33
CA ASP A 92 -4.90 17.59 1.97
C ASP A 92 -3.98 16.57 1.28
N ASP A 93 -3.29 15.73 2.05
CA ASP A 93 -2.38 14.69 1.57
C ASP A 93 -2.93 13.26 1.83
N TRP A 94 -4.26 13.11 1.92
CA TRP A 94 -4.94 11.80 2.11
C TRP A 94 -4.63 10.76 1.01
N ILE A 95 -4.11 11.19 -0.14
CA ILE A 95 -3.47 10.35 -1.15
C ILE A 95 -2.16 11.04 -1.53
N ASN A 96 -1.02 10.36 -1.37
CA ASN A 96 0.29 10.96 -1.61
C ASN A 96 1.35 9.95 -2.08
N GLU A 97 2.42 10.44 -2.69
CA GLU A 97 3.52 9.60 -3.21
C GLU A 97 4.72 9.50 -2.26
N ALA A 98 4.52 9.65 -0.93
CA ALA A 98 5.63 9.69 0.02
C ALA A 98 6.49 8.41 -0.02
N MET A 99 5.91 7.26 -0.39
CA MET A 99 6.65 6.01 -0.49
C MET A 99 7.65 5.96 -1.66
N ALA A 100 7.56 6.85 -2.65
CA ALA A 100 8.48 6.87 -3.80
C ALA A 100 9.94 7.11 -3.40
N ILE A 101 10.21 7.79 -2.28
CA ILE A 101 11.58 8.04 -1.80
C ILE A 101 12.36 6.76 -1.48
N PHE A 102 11.63 5.64 -1.30
CA PHE A 102 12.17 4.33 -0.94
C PHE A 102 12.27 3.38 -2.15
N VAL A 103 12.01 3.88 -3.37
CA VAL A 103 11.87 3.03 -4.57
C VAL A 103 12.70 3.60 -5.71
N THR A 104 13.66 2.81 -6.20
CA THR A 104 14.44 3.18 -7.39
C THR A 104 13.56 3.13 -8.65
N PRO A 105 13.91 3.86 -9.74
CA PRO A 105 13.15 3.79 -10.99
C PRO A 105 13.00 2.36 -11.54
N LYS A 106 14.08 1.56 -11.45
CA LYS A 106 14.06 0.14 -11.87
C LYS A 106 13.12 -0.70 -11.00
N ALA A 107 13.18 -0.52 -9.67
CA ALA A 107 12.28 -1.23 -8.77
C ALA A 107 10.82 -0.85 -9.03
N ARG A 108 10.52 0.43 -9.29
CA ARG A 108 9.17 0.89 -9.64
C ARG A 108 8.61 0.15 -10.85
N GLN A 109 9.39 0.03 -11.92
CA GLN A 109 8.98 -0.72 -13.11
C GLN A 109 8.62 -2.18 -12.78
N THR A 110 9.50 -2.87 -12.07
CA THR A 110 9.26 -4.26 -11.65
C THR A 110 8.04 -4.39 -10.72
N LEU A 111 7.82 -3.43 -9.82
CA LEU A 111 6.66 -3.44 -8.93
C LEU A 111 5.34 -3.30 -9.68
N PHE A 112 5.29 -2.47 -10.73
CA PHE A 112 4.12 -2.34 -11.58
C PHE A 112 3.83 -3.64 -12.34
N GLU A 113 4.83 -4.21 -13.01
CA GLU A 113 4.69 -5.48 -13.73
C GLU A 113 4.18 -6.61 -12.82
N LEU A 114 4.70 -6.69 -11.60
CA LEU A 114 4.27 -7.68 -10.61
C LEU A 114 2.89 -7.39 -10.04
N ALA A 115 2.53 -6.12 -9.81
CA ALA A 115 1.18 -5.74 -9.36
C ALA A 115 0.12 -6.09 -10.41
N GLU A 116 0.42 -5.86 -11.69
CA GLU A 116 -0.45 -6.26 -12.79
C GLU A 116 -0.63 -7.77 -12.86
N LYS A 117 0.46 -8.52 -12.74
CA LYS A 117 0.42 -9.99 -12.71
C LYS A 117 -0.36 -10.52 -11.50
N GLN A 118 -0.23 -9.86 -10.34
CA GLN A 118 -0.97 -10.19 -9.14
C GLN A 118 -2.47 -9.88 -9.28
N GLY A 119 -2.83 -8.82 -10.02
CA GLY A 119 -4.21 -8.56 -10.44
C GLY A 119 -5.18 -8.12 -9.34
N ILE A 120 -4.67 -7.72 -8.17
CA ILE A 120 -5.51 -7.22 -7.07
C ILE A 120 -5.88 -5.76 -7.35
N MET A 121 -7.06 -5.56 -7.94
CA MET A 121 -7.65 -4.24 -8.18
C MET A 121 -8.34 -3.71 -6.92
N LEU A 122 -7.91 -2.57 -6.40
CA LEU A 122 -8.47 -1.93 -5.21
C LEU A 122 -9.50 -0.85 -5.56
N PHE A 123 -9.31 -0.19 -6.70
CA PHE A 123 -10.26 0.78 -7.23
C PHE A 123 -10.17 0.82 -8.75
N LYS A 124 -11.32 0.89 -9.42
CA LYS A 124 -11.43 1.01 -10.87
C LYS A 124 -12.50 2.04 -11.22
N GLY A 125 -12.06 3.19 -11.73
CA GLY A 125 -12.89 4.24 -12.29
C GLY A 125 -12.62 4.44 -13.79
N GLU A 126 -13.14 5.53 -14.36
CA GLU A 126 -12.91 5.88 -15.77
C GLU A 126 -11.54 6.54 -15.97
N ASN A 127 -11.07 7.29 -14.97
CA ASN A 127 -9.87 8.12 -15.03
C ASN A 127 -8.75 7.62 -14.10
N LEU A 128 -9.08 6.78 -13.12
CA LEU A 128 -8.17 6.29 -12.09
C LEU A 128 -8.31 4.77 -11.89
N GLU A 129 -7.17 4.08 -11.90
CA GLU A 129 -7.07 2.70 -11.42
C GLU A 129 -6.05 2.61 -10.29
N ILE A 130 -6.37 1.86 -9.25
CA ILE A 130 -5.45 1.58 -8.14
C ILE A 130 -5.33 0.07 -7.94
N LEU A 131 -4.12 -0.45 -8.10
CA LEU A 131 -3.80 -1.85 -7.80
C LEU A 131 -3.07 -1.95 -6.45
N ALA A 132 -3.18 -3.12 -5.81
CA ALA A 132 -2.27 -3.45 -4.73
C ALA A 132 -0.87 -3.68 -5.30
N ALA A 133 0.15 -3.06 -4.71
CA ALA A 133 1.53 -3.46 -4.93
C ALA A 133 1.72 -4.95 -4.57
N PRO A 134 2.79 -5.60 -5.03
CA PRO A 134 3.04 -7.00 -4.73
C PRO A 134 3.01 -7.26 -3.22
N ILE A 135 2.27 -8.28 -2.79
CA ILE A 135 2.07 -8.57 -1.36
C ILE A 135 3.41 -8.91 -0.69
N GLU A 136 4.28 -9.63 -1.40
CA GLU A 136 5.65 -9.94 -0.97
C GLU A 136 6.45 -8.66 -0.68
N TRP A 137 6.34 -7.65 -1.55
CA TRP A 137 7.00 -6.36 -1.36
C TRP A 137 6.43 -5.58 -0.18
N ALA A 138 5.10 -5.58 -0.03
CA ALA A 138 4.45 -4.95 1.11
C ALA A 138 4.86 -5.60 2.44
N LEU A 139 4.93 -6.94 2.48
CA LEU A 139 5.42 -7.72 3.62
C LEU A 139 6.89 -7.43 3.91
N GLU A 140 7.76 -7.45 2.91
CA GLU A 140 9.19 -7.14 3.05
C GLU A 140 9.39 -5.80 3.78
N ARG A 141 8.68 -4.75 3.37
CA ARG A 141 8.77 -3.43 4.00
C ARG A 141 8.29 -3.45 5.46
N LYS A 142 7.25 -4.22 5.78
CA LYS A 142 6.78 -4.37 7.17
C LYS A 142 7.81 -5.09 8.03
N LEU A 143 8.39 -6.19 7.55
CA LEU A 143 9.41 -6.94 8.28
C LEU A 143 10.64 -6.07 8.57
N ARG A 144 11.10 -5.27 7.61
CA ARG A 144 12.21 -4.33 7.83
C ARG A 144 11.88 -3.25 8.84
N ARG A 145 10.66 -2.70 8.82
CA ARG A 145 10.20 -1.75 9.86
C ARG A 145 10.15 -2.40 11.24
N ILE A 146 9.63 -3.62 11.35
CA ILE A 146 9.58 -4.36 12.62
C ILE A 146 10.98 -4.66 13.15
N TYR A 147 11.91 -4.99 12.26
CA TYR A 147 13.31 -5.24 12.61
C TYR A 147 14.03 -3.97 13.08
N ALA A 148 13.80 -2.84 12.41
CA ALA A 148 14.45 -1.57 12.72
C ALA A 148 13.78 -0.77 13.86
N ALA A 149 12.54 -1.11 14.24
CA ALA A 149 11.75 -0.32 15.18
C ALA A 149 12.06 -0.62 16.66
N ASP A 150 12.03 0.44 17.48
CA ASP A 150 11.81 0.35 18.91
C ASP A 150 10.34 0.03 19.24
N ARG A 151 10.09 -0.50 20.44
CA ARG A 151 8.83 -1.15 20.89
C ARG A 151 7.63 -0.20 21.10
N ASP A 152 7.28 0.62 20.11
CA ASP A 152 6.15 1.57 20.18
C ASP A 152 4.88 1.05 19.49
N ARG A 153 3.73 1.74 19.66
CA ARG A 153 2.43 1.39 19.03
C ARG A 153 2.50 1.21 17.50
N LYS A 154 3.44 1.89 16.83
CA LYS A 154 3.67 1.69 15.38
C LYS A 154 4.12 0.26 15.07
N ALA A 155 4.89 -0.36 15.97
CA ALA A 155 5.34 -1.73 15.82
C ALA A 155 4.18 -2.74 15.95
N GLU A 156 3.19 -2.50 16.81
CA GLU A 156 2.00 -3.38 16.92
C GLU A 156 1.18 -3.38 15.64
N MET A 157 0.95 -2.19 15.08
CA MET A 157 0.30 -2.01 13.79
C MET A 157 1.05 -2.67 12.63
N ASP A 158 2.38 -2.56 12.61
CA ASP A 158 3.19 -3.23 11.59
C ASP A 158 3.16 -4.75 11.73
N ILE A 159 3.13 -5.28 12.96
CA ILE A 159 2.98 -6.73 13.22
C ILE A 159 1.63 -7.24 12.70
N SER A 160 0.53 -6.55 13.03
CA SER A 160 -0.80 -6.95 12.57
C SER A 160 -0.89 -6.99 11.04
N ASP A 161 -0.36 -5.96 10.36
CA ASP A 161 -0.31 -5.97 8.89
C ASP A 161 0.56 -7.10 8.35
N ALA A 162 1.73 -7.35 8.97
CA ALA A 162 2.61 -8.43 8.57
C ALA A 162 1.92 -9.80 8.69
N ILE A 163 1.16 -10.03 9.76
CA ILE A 163 0.36 -11.26 9.94
C ILE A 163 -0.69 -11.39 8.84
N ALA A 164 -1.40 -10.30 8.52
CA ALA A 164 -2.41 -10.30 7.45
C ALA A 164 -1.80 -10.62 6.08
N PHE A 165 -0.62 -10.06 5.76
CA PHE A 165 0.12 -10.40 4.53
C PHE A 165 0.58 -11.86 4.53
N LEU A 166 1.16 -12.33 5.64
CA LEU A 166 1.60 -13.72 5.79
C LEU A 166 0.45 -14.70 5.60
N LYS A 167 -0.73 -14.40 6.15
CA LYS A 167 -1.94 -15.21 5.99
C LYS A 167 -2.35 -15.29 4.52
N HIS A 168 -2.41 -14.14 3.85
CA HIS A 168 -2.74 -14.09 2.42
C HIS A 168 -1.79 -14.94 1.57
N LEU A 169 -0.47 -14.80 1.80
CA LEU A 169 0.53 -15.58 1.07
C LEU A 169 0.45 -17.09 1.38
N ARG A 170 0.21 -17.46 2.64
CA ARG A 170 0.04 -18.87 3.05
C ARG A 170 -1.17 -19.51 2.36
N GLU A 171 -2.29 -18.80 2.33
CA GLU A 171 -3.51 -19.24 1.64
C GLU A 171 -3.26 -19.39 0.14
N HIS A 172 -2.60 -18.41 -0.48
CA HIS A 172 -2.22 -18.49 -1.90
C HIS A 172 -1.27 -19.66 -2.21
N ASN A 173 -0.34 -19.96 -1.29
CA ASN A 173 0.62 -21.08 -1.42
C ASN A 173 0.04 -22.45 -1.02
N ASN A 174 -1.23 -22.51 -0.58
CA ASN A 174 -1.87 -23.71 -0.03
C ASN A 174 -1.07 -24.37 1.11
N GLY A 175 -0.39 -23.57 1.94
CA GLY A 175 0.36 -24.09 3.07
C GLY A 175 1.48 -23.17 3.57
N PRO A 176 2.22 -23.63 4.61
CA PRO A 176 3.26 -22.85 5.25
C PRO A 176 4.32 -22.32 4.27
N LEU A 177 4.83 -21.13 4.57
CA LEU A 177 5.83 -20.44 3.78
C LEU A 177 7.24 -20.88 4.19
N ASP A 178 8.19 -20.74 3.29
CA ASP A 178 9.60 -20.91 3.60
C ASP A 178 10.12 -19.68 4.37
N SER A 179 10.48 -19.85 5.64
CA SER A 179 10.91 -18.73 6.50
C SER A 179 12.12 -18.00 5.92
N GLU A 180 13.09 -18.72 5.37
CA GLU A 180 14.31 -18.11 4.82
C GLU A 180 14.04 -17.34 3.54
N THR A 181 13.18 -17.85 2.66
CA THR A 181 12.72 -17.14 1.47
C THR A 181 12.03 -15.84 1.86
N VAL A 182 11.10 -15.88 2.83
CA VAL A 182 10.40 -14.68 3.32
C VAL A 182 11.37 -13.69 3.97
N ARG A 183 12.29 -14.18 4.79
CA ARG A 183 13.27 -13.36 5.51
C ARG A 183 14.22 -12.63 4.55
N THR A 184 14.60 -13.27 3.44
CA THR A 184 15.63 -12.77 2.51
C THR A 184 15.07 -12.03 1.30
N MET A 185 13.76 -11.80 1.21
CA MET A 185 13.15 -10.96 0.17
C MET A 185 13.82 -9.58 0.12
N ASN A 186 14.19 -9.14 -1.10
CA ASN A 186 14.95 -7.92 -1.31
C ASN A 186 14.56 -7.21 -2.61
N MET A 187 13.26 -7.09 -2.85
CA MET A 187 12.72 -6.48 -4.07
C MET A 187 13.08 -4.98 -4.19
N ASN A 188 13.33 -4.30 -3.06
CA ASN A 188 13.81 -2.92 -3.07
C ASN A 188 15.34 -2.76 -3.09
N GLY A 189 16.11 -3.83 -2.89
CA GLY A 189 17.58 -3.76 -2.83
C GLY A 189 18.14 -3.03 -1.59
N PHE A 190 17.43 -3.08 -0.46
CA PHE A 190 17.86 -2.41 0.78
C PHE A 190 18.96 -3.17 1.53
N ASP A 191 19.19 -4.45 1.23
CA ASP A 191 20.22 -5.31 1.82
C ASP A 191 20.20 -5.47 3.37
N VAL A 192 19.24 -4.83 4.06
CA VAL A 192 18.99 -4.98 5.52
C VAL A 192 18.07 -6.16 5.79
N ILE A 193 18.64 -7.35 5.94
CA ILE A 193 17.88 -8.58 6.11
C ILE A 193 17.40 -8.71 7.57
N PRO A 194 16.10 -8.89 7.84
CA PRO A 194 15.60 -9.20 9.20
C PRO A 194 16.31 -10.42 9.80
N ASP A 195 16.50 -10.39 11.12
CA ASP A 195 17.10 -11.50 11.85
C ASP A 195 16.09 -12.64 12.13
N HIS A 196 16.61 -13.81 12.48
CA HIS A 196 15.78 -14.98 12.82
C HIS A 196 14.87 -14.70 14.02
N ARG A 197 15.26 -13.79 14.93
CA ARG A 197 14.43 -13.38 16.06
C ARG A 197 13.17 -12.64 15.61
N THR A 198 13.29 -11.77 14.61
CA THR A 198 12.15 -11.10 13.99
C THR A 198 11.22 -12.11 13.35
N MET A 199 11.76 -13.10 12.66
CA MET A 199 10.96 -14.18 12.06
C MET A 199 10.25 -15.03 13.11
N GLN A 200 10.92 -15.42 14.20
CA GLN A 200 10.31 -16.14 15.31
C GLN A 200 9.17 -15.33 15.95
N LYS A 201 9.38 -14.02 16.13
CA LYS A 201 8.34 -13.11 16.63
C LYS A 201 7.11 -13.11 15.72
N MET A 202 7.29 -13.15 14.40
CA MET A 202 6.17 -13.25 13.45
C MET A 202 5.48 -14.61 13.54
N ALA A 203 6.24 -15.70 13.63
CA ALA A 203 5.69 -17.04 13.79
C ALA A 203 4.83 -17.17 15.06
N ASP A 204 5.32 -16.67 16.19
CA ASP A 204 4.61 -16.70 17.46
C ASP A 204 3.38 -15.79 17.47
N ALA A 205 3.44 -14.64 16.79
CA ALA A 205 2.28 -13.77 16.66
C ALA A 205 1.21 -14.39 15.75
N TYR A 206 1.60 -14.97 14.62
CA TYR A 206 0.70 -15.67 13.71
C TYR A 206 0.03 -16.87 14.39
N ARG A 207 0.80 -17.71 15.10
CA ARG A 207 0.27 -18.87 15.83
C ARG A 207 -0.75 -18.45 16.88
N ARG A 208 -0.51 -17.36 17.60
CA ARG A 208 -1.47 -16.83 18.58
C ARG A 208 -2.77 -16.36 17.95
N GLU A 209 -2.72 -15.80 16.74
CA GLU A 209 -3.90 -15.25 16.06
C GLU A 209 -4.71 -16.31 15.29
N HIS A 210 -4.04 -17.28 14.68
CA HIS A 210 -4.68 -18.23 13.77
C HIS A 210 -4.65 -19.69 14.25
N ASN A 211 -3.94 -19.99 15.34
CA ASN A 211 -3.75 -21.35 15.87
C ASN A 211 -3.15 -22.32 14.83
N GLU A 212 -2.25 -21.80 13.98
CA GLU A 212 -1.60 -22.52 12.89
C GLU A 212 -0.13 -22.09 12.74
N GLU A 213 0.68 -22.93 12.11
CA GLU A 213 2.05 -22.58 11.72
C GLU A 213 2.07 -21.81 10.41
N ILE A 214 2.80 -20.69 10.40
CA ILE A 214 3.04 -19.89 9.19
C ILE A 214 4.26 -20.35 8.40
N PHE A 215 5.28 -20.87 9.08
CA PHE A 215 6.52 -21.29 8.44
C PHE A 215 6.71 -22.81 8.55
N LYS A 216 7.34 -23.40 7.54
CA LYS A 216 7.83 -24.79 7.55
C LYS A 216 9.26 -24.88 8.05
#